data_AF-A0A353HT07-F1
#
_entry.id   AF-A0A353HT07-F1
#
_cell.length_a   1.000
_cell.length_b   1.000
_cell.length_c   1.000
_cell.angle_alpha   90.00
_cell.angle_beta   90.00
_cell.angle_gamma   90.00
#
_symmetry.space_group_name_H-M   'P 1'
#
loop_
_entity.id
_entity.type
_entity.pdbx_description
1 polymer ?
#
loop_
_entity_poly.entity_id
_entity_poly.type
_entity_poly.pdbx_seq_one_letter_code
_entity_poly.pdbx_strand_id
1 'polypeptide(L)'
;MKFLPILLLSVPLVLPAQAARRIGEAEVRAGANGVPCFTISEREEKRGGTPDFQAVTVSDTGGKPMWKMAMPRERTFLVTHSMCIPYAGRVPALPQTPAAILETGKPYQVLIEARNAKTAGGPVRYQGSFCLGLEGVRSRVKAQPMGVRRTCAPD
;
A
#
# COMPACT_ATOMS: atom_id res chain seq x y z
N MET A 1 47.40 52.08 -8.78
CA MET A 1 47.45 50.60 -8.74
C MET A 1 46.74 50.17 -7.45
N LYS A 2 45.42 50.00 -7.40
CA LYS A 2 44.52 48.95 -7.94
C LYS A 2 44.62 47.63 -7.16
N PHE A 3 43.86 47.51 -6.07
CA PHE A 3 43.51 46.24 -5.42
C PHE A 3 42.01 46.26 -5.11
N LEU A 4 41.26 45.40 -5.82
CA LEU A 4 39.85 45.11 -5.58
C LEU A 4 39.77 43.75 -4.87
N PRO A 5 39.01 43.61 -3.77
CA PRO A 5 38.88 42.34 -3.07
C PRO A 5 37.97 41.42 -3.86
N ILE A 6 38.46 40.21 -4.16
CA ILE A 6 37.70 39.15 -4.83
C ILE A 6 36.67 38.62 -3.83
N LEU A 7 35.41 38.99 -4.04
CA LEU A 7 34.27 38.43 -3.32
C LEU A 7 34.01 37.02 -3.88
N LEU A 8 34.45 35.99 -3.17
CA LEU A 8 34.14 34.59 -3.48
C LEU A 8 32.63 34.35 -3.23
N LEU A 9 31.83 34.41 -4.30
CA LEU A 9 30.45 33.93 -4.28
C LEU A 9 30.43 32.40 -4.13
N SER A 10 30.20 31.93 -2.91
CA SER A 10 29.81 30.55 -2.63
C SER A 10 28.37 30.33 -3.06
N VAL A 11 28.17 29.79 -4.27
CA VAL A 11 26.85 29.34 -4.75
C VAL A 11 26.50 28.05 -4.00
N PRO A 12 25.47 28.02 -3.14
CA PRO A 12 25.01 26.76 -2.58
C PRO A 12 24.38 25.94 -3.71
N LEU A 13 24.98 24.79 -4.02
CA LEU A 13 24.37 23.74 -4.84
C LEU A 13 23.14 23.21 -4.11
N VAL A 14 21.98 23.83 -4.34
CA VAL A 14 20.68 23.31 -3.90
C VAL A 14 20.36 22.10 -4.80
N LEU A 15 20.84 20.93 -4.40
CA LEU A 15 20.38 19.66 -4.98
C LEU A 15 18.87 19.57 -4.75
N PRO A 16 18.04 19.39 -5.80
CA PRO A 16 16.63 19.14 -5.59
C PRO A 16 16.52 17.79 -4.88
N ALA A 17 16.16 17.81 -3.60
CA ALA A 17 15.73 16.61 -2.90
C ALA A 17 14.47 16.13 -3.63
N GLN A 18 14.63 15.20 -4.57
CA GLN A 18 13.53 14.45 -5.15
C GLN A 18 12.94 13.63 -4.00
N ALA A 19 11.94 14.22 -3.32
CA ALA A 19 11.23 13.55 -2.24
C ALA A 19 10.59 12.29 -2.83
N ALA A 20 11.21 11.14 -2.59
CA ALA A 20 10.66 9.85 -2.98
C ALA A 20 9.24 9.77 -2.42
N ARG A 21 8.25 9.50 -3.28
CA ARG A 21 6.85 9.38 -2.84
C ARG A 21 6.78 8.30 -1.77
N ARG A 22 6.23 8.66 -0.61
CA ARG A 22 6.06 7.75 0.51
C ARG A 22 5.14 6.58 0.13
N ILE A 23 5.32 5.44 0.80
CA ILE A 23 4.33 4.36 0.80
C ILE A 23 3.36 4.60 1.95
N GLY A 24 2.06 4.65 1.65
CA GLY A 24 0.97 4.78 2.60
C GLY A 24 0.68 3.46 3.33
N GLU A 25 -0.11 3.53 4.38
CA GLU A 25 -0.54 2.34 5.13
C GLU A 25 -1.82 1.77 4.53
N ALA A 26 -1.79 0.47 4.18
CA ALA A 26 -3.00 -0.29 3.89
C ALA A 26 -3.45 -1.04 5.14
N GLU A 27 -4.75 -1.06 5.35
CA GLU A 27 -5.39 -1.77 6.44
C GLU A 27 -6.04 -3.05 5.90
N VAL A 28 -5.95 -4.12 6.69
CA VAL A 28 -6.59 -5.41 6.40
C VAL A 28 -7.70 -5.62 7.41
N ARG A 29 -8.85 -6.13 6.96
CA ARG A 29 -9.99 -6.44 7.82
C ARG A 29 -10.52 -7.84 7.54
N ALA A 30 -11.24 -8.39 8.51
CA ALA A 30 -12.09 -9.54 8.26
C ALA A 30 -13.30 -9.09 7.43
N GLY A 31 -13.40 -9.58 6.20
CA GLY A 31 -14.57 -9.43 5.35
C GLY A 31 -15.59 -10.54 5.60
N ALA A 32 -16.55 -10.66 4.68
CA ALA A 32 -17.56 -11.71 4.72
C ALA A 32 -16.90 -13.10 4.78
N ASN A 33 -17.45 -13.99 5.62
CA ASN A 33 -16.99 -15.37 5.81
C ASN A 33 -15.50 -15.50 6.20
N GLY A 34 -14.94 -14.48 6.87
CA GLY A 34 -13.55 -14.50 7.32
C GLY A 34 -12.53 -14.33 6.19
N VAL A 35 -12.95 -13.92 4.99
CA VAL A 35 -12.04 -13.62 3.89
C VAL A 35 -11.37 -12.25 4.12
N PRO A 36 -10.04 -12.10 3.97
CA PRO A 36 -9.40 -10.80 4.15
C PRO A 36 -9.91 -9.81 3.11
N CYS A 37 -10.13 -8.57 3.54
CA CYS A 37 -10.41 -7.48 2.64
C CYS A 37 -9.50 -6.29 2.95
N PHE A 38 -9.24 -5.48 1.93
CA PHE A 38 -8.15 -4.50 1.93
C PHE A 38 -8.67 -3.09 1.70
N THR A 39 -8.08 -2.14 2.40
CA THR A 39 -8.38 -0.72 2.27
C THR A 39 -7.16 0.15 2.63
N ILE A 40 -7.27 1.47 2.49
CA ILE A 40 -6.31 2.41 3.08
C ILE A 40 -6.64 2.66 4.56
N SER A 41 -5.65 2.97 5.38
CA SER A 41 -5.93 3.30 6.78
C SER A 41 -6.70 4.62 6.91
N GLU A 42 -7.45 4.78 7.99
CA GLU A 42 -8.23 6.01 8.25
C GLU A 42 -7.33 7.25 8.27
N ARG A 43 -6.10 7.07 8.77
CA ARG A 43 -5.07 8.11 8.83
C ARG A 43 -4.65 8.54 7.43
N GLU A 44 -4.50 7.61 6.49
CA GLU A 44 -4.15 7.94 5.12
C GLU A 44 -5.27 8.70 4.43
N GLU A 45 -6.53 8.27 4.62
CA GLU A 45 -7.68 8.98 4.04
C GLU A 45 -7.80 10.41 4.60
N LYS A 46 -7.67 10.59 5.92
CA LYS A 46 -7.71 11.92 6.56
C LYS A 46 -6.59 12.84 6.08
N ARG A 47 -5.41 12.29 5.75
CA ARG A 47 -4.23 13.07 5.34
C ARG A 47 -4.20 13.37 3.84
N GLY A 48 -4.53 12.39 3.01
CA GLY A 48 -4.33 12.43 1.56
C GLY A 48 -5.62 12.43 0.73
N GLY A 49 -6.77 12.25 1.40
CA GLY A 49 -8.05 12.01 0.76
C GLY A 49 -8.16 10.60 0.17
N THR A 50 -9.05 10.49 -0.81
CA THR A 50 -9.45 9.21 -1.42
C THR A 50 -8.85 9.11 -2.83
N PRO A 51 -7.78 8.34 -3.06
CA PRO A 51 -7.14 8.23 -4.37
C PRO A 51 -7.91 7.26 -5.29
N ASP A 52 -7.65 7.34 -6.60
CA ASP A 52 -8.26 6.45 -7.59
C ASP A 52 -7.59 5.07 -7.53
N PHE A 53 -8.38 4.01 -7.33
CA PHE A 53 -7.90 2.64 -7.34
C PHE A 53 -7.32 2.24 -8.70
N GLN A 54 -6.13 1.66 -8.69
CA GLN A 54 -5.51 1.10 -9.90
C GLN A 54 -5.38 -0.41 -9.82
N ALA A 55 -4.82 -0.95 -8.73
CA ALA A 55 -4.64 -2.38 -8.57
C ALA A 55 -4.51 -2.77 -7.09
N VAL A 56 -4.77 -4.04 -6.81
CA VAL A 56 -4.43 -4.71 -5.56
C VAL A 56 -3.64 -5.96 -5.88
N THR A 57 -2.54 -6.17 -5.17
CA THR A 57 -1.73 -7.38 -5.25
C THR A 57 -1.54 -7.92 -3.84
N VAL A 58 -1.76 -9.22 -3.68
CA VAL A 58 -1.42 -9.98 -2.48
C VAL A 58 -0.27 -10.91 -2.83
N SER A 59 0.75 -10.93 -1.99
CA SER A 59 1.91 -11.80 -2.13
C SER A 59 2.24 -12.48 -0.81
N ASP A 60 2.95 -13.61 -0.89
CA ASP A 60 3.63 -14.13 0.29
C ASP A 60 4.84 -13.25 0.67
N THR A 61 5.52 -13.60 1.77
CA THR A 61 6.72 -12.87 2.22
C THR A 61 7.94 -13.00 1.30
N GLY A 62 7.95 -13.99 0.41
CA GLY A 62 8.96 -14.14 -0.65
C GLY A 62 8.68 -13.28 -1.88
N GLY A 63 7.53 -12.59 -1.93
CA GLY A 63 7.10 -11.79 -3.07
C GLY A 63 6.37 -12.58 -4.14
N LYS A 64 6.08 -13.87 -3.93
CA LYS A 64 5.29 -14.67 -4.86
C LYS A 64 3.85 -14.15 -4.87
N PRO A 65 3.28 -13.79 -6.03
CA PRO A 65 1.91 -13.30 -6.10
C PRO A 65 0.93 -14.43 -5.76
N MET A 66 0.03 -14.17 -4.80
CA MET A 66 -1.08 -15.04 -4.43
C MET A 66 -2.34 -14.66 -5.20
N TRP A 67 -2.53 -13.36 -5.43
CA TRP A 67 -3.66 -12.83 -6.19
C TRP A 67 -3.37 -11.41 -6.63
N LYS A 68 -3.86 -11.04 -7.82
CA LYS A 68 -3.85 -9.66 -8.31
C LYS A 68 -5.16 -9.35 -8.99
N MET A 69 -5.66 -8.15 -8.76
CA MET A 69 -6.76 -7.55 -9.51
C MET A 69 -6.36 -6.14 -9.90
N ALA A 70 -6.63 -5.76 -11.15
CA ALA A 70 -6.34 -4.42 -11.65
C ALA A 70 -7.54 -3.84 -12.38
N MET A 71 -7.72 -2.53 -12.27
CA MET A 71 -8.66 -1.79 -13.10
C MET A 71 -8.05 -1.50 -14.47
N PRO A 72 -8.86 -1.57 -15.55
CA PRO A 72 -8.54 -0.91 -16.82
C PRO A 72 -8.20 0.57 -16.63
N ARG A 73 -7.53 1.20 -17.60
CA ARG A 73 -7.10 2.60 -17.47
C ARG A 73 -8.31 3.56 -17.43
N GLU A 74 -9.38 3.19 -18.09
CA GLU A 74 -10.58 4.00 -18.33
C GLU A 74 -11.59 3.91 -17.17
N ARG A 75 -11.42 2.95 -16.25
CA ARG A 75 -12.34 2.70 -15.13
C ARG A 75 -11.58 2.76 -13.82
N THR A 76 -12.19 3.33 -12.78
CA THR A 76 -11.64 3.33 -11.42
C THR A 76 -12.77 3.51 -10.41
N PHE A 77 -12.43 3.40 -9.14
CA PHE A 77 -13.26 3.83 -8.01
C PHE A 77 -12.35 4.46 -6.96
N LEU A 78 -12.91 5.29 -6.09
CA LEU A 78 -12.17 5.92 -5.01
C LEU A 78 -11.86 4.89 -3.92
N VAL A 79 -10.59 4.76 -3.52
CA VAL A 79 -10.24 3.96 -2.34
C VAL A 79 -10.53 4.80 -1.10
N THR A 80 -11.48 4.34 -0.28
CA THR A 80 -11.84 4.95 1.00
C THR A 80 -11.67 3.91 2.10
N HIS A 81 -11.40 4.36 3.32
CA HIS A 81 -11.32 3.51 4.50
C HIS A 81 -12.62 2.74 4.76
N SER A 82 -13.77 3.29 4.37
CA SER A 82 -15.07 2.62 4.52
C SER A 82 -15.27 1.46 3.54
N MET A 83 -14.62 1.50 2.38
CA MET A 83 -14.66 0.42 1.40
C MET A 83 -13.73 -0.72 1.79
N CYS A 84 -14.08 -1.94 1.40
CA CYS A 84 -13.23 -3.11 1.57
C CYS A 84 -13.16 -3.91 0.28
N ILE A 85 -11.95 -4.09 -0.24
CA ILE A 85 -11.70 -4.87 -1.45
C ILE A 85 -11.46 -6.32 -1.04
N PRO A 86 -12.40 -7.26 -1.27
CA PRO A 86 -12.25 -8.63 -0.80
C PRO A 86 -11.19 -9.39 -1.60
N TYR A 87 -10.39 -10.19 -0.90
CA TYR A 87 -9.49 -11.16 -1.52
C TYR A 87 -10.27 -12.13 -2.39
N ALA A 88 -9.75 -12.42 -3.59
CA ALA A 88 -10.43 -13.22 -4.59
C ALA A 88 -11.82 -12.67 -4.99
N GLY A 89 -12.09 -11.38 -4.72
CA GLY A 89 -13.31 -10.71 -5.11
C GLY A 89 -13.52 -10.77 -6.62
N ARG A 90 -14.60 -11.41 -7.05
CA ARG A 90 -14.95 -11.50 -8.46
C ARG A 90 -15.69 -10.24 -8.86
N VAL A 91 -15.01 -9.35 -9.57
CA VAL A 91 -15.67 -8.35 -10.41
C VAL A 91 -15.60 -8.85 -11.84
N PRO A 92 -16.71 -9.37 -12.41
CA PRO A 92 -16.76 -9.74 -13.82
C PRO A 92 -16.32 -8.53 -14.67
N ALA A 93 -15.44 -8.75 -15.65
CA ALA A 93 -14.80 -7.74 -16.50
C ALA A 93 -13.53 -7.05 -15.99
N LEU A 94 -13.01 -7.36 -14.80
CA LEU A 94 -11.67 -6.86 -14.39
C LEU A 94 -10.58 -7.92 -14.63
N PRO A 95 -9.42 -7.52 -15.22
CA PRO A 95 -8.24 -8.36 -15.27
C PRO A 95 -7.82 -8.80 -13.85
N GLN A 96 -7.82 -10.12 -13.61
CA GLN A 96 -7.43 -10.72 -12.34
C GLN A 96 -6.70 -12.04 -12.56
N THR A 97 -5.77 -12.37 -11.67
CA THR A 97 -5.14 -13.70 -11.64
C THR A 97 -6.04 -14.67 -10.87
N PRO A 98 -5.93 -15.99 -11.12
CA PRO A 98 -6.47 -16.98 -10.20
C PRO A 98 -5.96 -16.68 -8.79
N ALA A 99 -6.86 -16.66 -7.81
CA ALA A 99 -6.49 -16.48 -6.42
C ALA A 99 -6.01 -17.81 -5.85
N ALA A 100 -4.79 -17.82 -5.31
CA ALA A 100 -4.27 -18.96 -4.58
C ALA A 100 -4.96 -19.07 -3.21
N ILE A 101 -4.98 -20.28 -2.64
CA ILE A 101 -5.48 -20.51 -1.28
C ILE A 101 -4.49 -19.86 -0.30
N LEU A 102 -5.02 -19.11 0.65
CA LEU A 102 -4.25 -18.54 1.75
C LEU A 102 -4.25 -19.52 2.92
N GLU A 103 -3.09 -19.72 3.54
CA GLU A 103 -2.87 -20.68 4.61
C GLU A 103 -2.93 -19.97 5.97
N THR A 104 -3.52 -20.63 6.96
CA THR A 104 -3.52 -20.17 8.36
C THR A 104 -2.10 -20.13 8.92
N GLY A 105 -1.79 -19.09 9.71
CA GLY A 105 -0.48 -18.91 10.33
C GLY A 105 0.63 -18.49 9.34
N LYS A 106 0.31 -18.29 8.06
CA LYS A 106 1.27 -17.81 7.06
C LYS A 106 1.18 -16.28 6.89
N PRO A 107 2.32 -15.57 6.91
CA PRO A 107 2.32 -14.13 6.71
C PRO A 107 2.17 -13.80 5.22
N TYR A 108 1.34 -12.80 4.94
CA TYR A 108 1.10 -12.25 3.61
C TYR A 108 1.24 -10.74 3.64
N GLN A 109 1.39 -10.18 2.44
CA GLN A 109 1.46 -8.75 2.23
C GLN A 109 0.45 -8.33 1.18
N VAL A 110 -0.20 -7.19 1.40
CA VAL A 110 -1.02 -6.52 0.39
C VAL A 110 -0.33 -5.24 -0.07
N LEU A 111 -0.44 -4.96 -1.37
CA LEU A 111 -0.09 -3.71 -2.01
C LEU A 111 -1.32 -3.19 -2.76
N ILE A 112 -1.82 -2.02 -2.39
CA ILE A 112 -2.81 -1.26 -3.14
C ILE A 112 -2.08 -0.19 -3.93
N GLU A 113 -2.21 -0.21 -5.24
CA GLU A 113 -1.72 0.82 -6.14
C GLU A 113 -2.86 1.76 -6.48
N ALA A 114 -2.58 3.05 -6.43
CA ALA A 114 -3.53 4.11 -6.71
C ALA A 114 -2.92 5.13 -7.67
N ARG A 115 -3.78 5.82 -8.40
CA ARG A 115 -3.42 6.94 -9.28
C ARG A 115 -4.08 8.22 -8.79
N ASN A 116 -3.62 9.36 -9.31
CA ASN A 116 -4.22 10.68 -9.05
C ASN A 116 -4.40 11.01 -7.56
N ALA A 117 -3.33 10.86 -6.75
CA ALA A 117 -3.37 11.33 -5.38
C ALA A 117 -3.71 12.84 -5.35
N LYS A 118 -4.75 13.22 -4.61
CA LYS A 118 -5.24 14.61 -4.56
C LYS A 118 -4.19 15.58 -4.00
N THR A 119 -3.26 15.09 -3.18
CA THR A 119 -2.18 15.87 -2.59
C THR A 119 -0.87 15.68 -3.35
N ALA A 120 -0.21 16.81 -3.67
CA ALA A 120 1.13 16.78 -4.24
C ALA A 120 2.09 16.07 -3.26
N GLY A 121 2.77 15.01 -3.74
CA GLY A 121 3.67 14.19 -2.91
C GLY A 121 2.98 13.09 -2.09
N GLY A 122 1.65 12.93 -2.20
CA GLY A 122 0.91 11.85 -1.56
C GLY A 122 1.31 10.45 -2.04
N PRO A 123 1.05 9.40 -1.23
CA PRO A 123 1.35 8.02 -1.60
C PRO A 123 0.48 7.56 -2.79
N VAL A 124 1.12 6.87 -3.74
CA VAL A 124 0.46 6.14 -4.83
C VAL A 124 0.47 4.63 -4.61
N ARG A 125 1.04 4.21 -3.49
CA ARG A 125 1.14 2.82 -3.06
C ARG A 125 0.83 2.75 -1.58
N TYR A 126 0.03 1.78 -1.18
CA TYR A 126 -0.34 1.52 0.20
C TYR A 126 -0.04 0.06 0.51
N GLN A 127 0.61 -0.19 1.64
CA GLN A 127 1.11 -1.53 1.97
C GLN A 127 0.65 -1.95 3.36
N GLY A 128 0.29 -3.22 3.49
CA GLY A 128 -0.14 -3.84 4.74
C GLY A 128 0.35 -5.28 4.82
N SER A 129 0.41 -5.84 6.04
CA SER A 129 0.75 -7.24 6.27
C SER A 129 -0.32 -7.91 7.13
N PHE A 130 -0.60 -9.18 6.88
CA PHE A 130 -1.65 -9.92 7.59
C PHE A 130 -1.33 -11.41 7.71
N CYS A 131 -2.01 -12.07 8.64
CA CYS A 131 -2.05 -13.53 8.76
C CYS A 131 -3.53 -13.98 8.82
N LEU A 132 -3.81 -15.19 8.36
CA LEU A 132 -5.05 -15.85 8.70
C LEU A 132 -4.88 -16.57 10.04
N GLY A 133 -5.80 -16.36 10.98
CA GLY A 133 -5.91 -17.12 12.22
C GLY A 133 -6.98 -18.21 12.12
N LEU A 134 -7.07 -19.07 13.13
CA LEU A 134 -8.07 -20.15 13.19
C LEU A 134 -9.51 -19.61 13.26
N GLU A 135 -9.70 -18.42 13.82
CA GLU A 135 -11.00 -17.73 13.94
C GLU A 135 -11.23 -16.66 12.85
N GLY A 136 -10.37 -16.58 11.82
CA GLY A 136 -10.47 -15.61 10.73
C GLY A 136 -9.26 -14.68 10.61
N VAL A 137 -9.41 -13.57 9.87
CA VAL A 137 -8.30 -12.67 9.52
C VAL A 137 -7.82 -11.90 10.74
N ARG A 138 -6.54 -12.08 11.10
CA ARG A 138 -5.88 -11.24 12.10
C ARG A 138 -5.06 -10.18 11.38
N SER A 139 -5.61 -8.97 11.35
CA SER A 139 -4.89 -7.81 10.89
C SER A 139 -3.83 -7.45 11.92
N ARG A 140 -2.55 -7.48 11.52
CA ARG A 140 -1.51 -6.84 12.34
C ARG A 140 -1.49 -5.35 12.03
N VAL A 141 -2.43 -4.62 12.63
CA VAL A 141 -2.35 -3.17 12.76
C VAL A 141 -1.31 -2.85 13.83
N LYS A 142 -0.05 -3.05 13.49
CA LYS A 142 1.03 -2.28 14.09
C LYS A 142 2.05 -2.10 13.00
N ALA A 143 2.13 -0.88 12.49
CA ALA A 143 3.23 -0.42 11.65
C ALA A 143 4.55 -0.82 12.32
N GLN A 144 5.09 -1.97 11.92
CA GLN A 144 6.35 -2.45 12.45
C GLN A 144 7.42 -1.97 11.48
N PRO A 145 8.43 -1.24 11.97
CA PRO A 145 9.45 -0.63 11.14
C PRO A 145 10.10 -1.66 10.21
N MET A 146 10.45 -1.22 9.00
CA MET A 146 11.16 -2.04 8.02
C MET A 146 12.39 -2.68 8.68
N GLY A 147 12.40 -4.01 8.83
CA GLY A 147 13.55 -4.76 9.36
C GLY A 147 13.23 -5.88 10.35
N VAL A 148 12.01 -5.97 10.91
CA VAL A 148 11.65 -7.03 11.87
C VAL A 148 11.14 -8.28 11.14
N ARG A 149 11.66 -9.46 11.50
CA ARG A 149 11.19 -10.78 11.00
C ARG A 149 9.67 -10.86 11.16
N ARG A 150 8.97 -11.02 10.03
CA ARG A 150 7.49 -11.06 9.94
C ARG A 150 6.98 -12.48 10.23
N THR A 151 7.06 -12.95 11.48
CA THR A 151 6.51 -14.26 11.87
C THR A 151 5.10 -14.12 12.40
N CYS A 152 4.12 -14.88 11.90
CA CYS A 152 2.83 -15.08 12.56
C CYS A 152 3.12 -15.63 13.97
N ALA A 153 2.84 -14.85 15.02
CA ALA A 153 3.06 -15.34 16.38
C ALA A 153 2.08 -16.50 16.61
N PRO A 154 2.54 -17.65 17.13
CA PRO A 154 1.61 -18.64 17.67
C PRO A 154 0.90 -18.02 18.87
N ASP A 155 -0.38 -18.36 19.03
CA ASP A 155 -1.20 -17.99 20.19
C ASP A 155 -0.55 -18.44 21.51
#